data_AF-A0A2G9NKI0-F1
#
_entry.id   AF-A0A2G9NKI0-F1
#
_cell.length_a   1.000
_cell.length_b   1.000
_cell.length_c   1.000
_cell.angle_alpha   90.00
_cell.angle_beta   90.00
_cell.angle_gamma   90.00
#
_symmetry.space_group_name_H-M   'P 1'
#
loop_
_entity.id
_entity.type
_entity.pdbx_description
1 polymer ?
#
loop_
_entity_poly.entity_id
_entity_poly.type
_entity_poly.pdbx_seq_one_letter_code
_entity_poly.pdbx_strand_id
1 'polypeptide(L)'
;MRIISIILFFFLLGAFFIISEKNLYLTNNQDQITFKNDYTFWITHLSTAVTKSYVTLVGNVVKLEWLPKDEILGNVTATKKS
;
A
#
# COMPACT_ATOMS: atom_id res chain seq x y z
N MET A 1 -16.66 -13.66 6.70
CA MET A 1 -16.84 -12.88 7.95
C MET A 1 -15.58 -12.81 8.82
N ARG A 2 -14.85 -13.91 9.06
CA ARG A 2 -13.64 -13.91 9.93
C ARG A 2 -12.53 -12.92 9.51
N ILE A 3 -12.22 -12.81 8.21
CA ILE A 3 -11.13 -11.94 7.75
C ILE A 3 -11.45 -10.45 7.95
N ILE A 4 -12.72 -10.07 7.75
CA ILE A 4 -13.19 -8.70 7.92
C ILE A 4 -13.10 -8.30 9.40
N SER A 5 -13.47 -9.22 10.30
CA SER A 5 -13.32 -9.01 11.74
C SER A 5 -11.86 -8.84 12.15
N ILE A 6 -10.94 -9.60 11.57
CA ILE A 6 -9.48 -9.47 11.84
C ILE A 6 -8.97 -8.10 11.37
N ILE A 7 -9.36 -7.68 10.17
CA ILE A 7 -8.98 -6.38 9.61
C ILE A 7 -9.53 -5.24 10.47
N LEU A 8 -10.79 -5.33 10.89
CA LEU A 8 -11.41 -4.35 11.79
C LEU A 8 -10.66 -4.29 13.13
N PHE A 9 -10.32 -5.44 13.70
CA PHE A 9 -9.57 -5.52 14.95
C PHE A 9 -8.19 -4.88 14.82
N PHE A 10 -7.50 -5.11 13.70
CA PHE A 10 -6.21 -4.47 13.42
C PHE A 10 -6.31 -2.94 13.36
N PHE A 11 -7.35 -2.40 12.71
CA PHE A 11 -7.58 -0.95 12.69
C PHE A 11 -7.88 -0.38 14.08
N LEU A 12 -8.66 -1.10 14.89
CA LEU A 12 -8.92 -0.73 16.29
C LEU A 12 -7.63 -0.73 17.11
N LEU A 13 -6.76 -1.73 16.97
CA LEU A 13 -5.46 -1.76 17.64
C LEU A 13 -4.60 -0.56 17.26
N GLY A 14 -4.56 -0.18 15.99
CA GLY A 14 -3.85 1.01 15.54
C GLY A 14 -4.39 2.29 16.18
N ALA A 15 -5.72 2.42 16.30
CA ALA A 15 -6.34 3.54 17.00
C ALA A 15 -5.95 3.58 18.48
N PHE A 16 -6.05 2.45 19.19
CA PHE A 16 -5.68 2.37 20.60
C PHE A 16 -4.20 2.66 20.84
N PHE A 17 -3.32 2.17 19.96
CA PHE A 17 -1.89 2.43 20.03
C PHE A 17 -1.59 3.93 19.96
N ILE A 18 -2.18 4.65 19.00
CA ILE A 18 -1.97 6.10 18.84
C ILE A 18 -2.49 6.88 20.05
N ILE A 19 -3.68 6.50 20.56
CA ILE A 19 -4.27 7.13 21.74
C ILE A 19 -3.37 6.92 22.96
N SER A 20 -2.87 5.70 23.17
CA SER A 20 -2.02 5.34 24.30
C SER A 20 -0.65 6.00 24.24
N GLU A 21 0.00 5.99 23.07
CA GLU A 21 1.36 6.51 22.89
C GLU A 21 1.41 8.01 23.15
N LYS A 22 0.40 8.74 22.69
CA LYS A 22 0.33 10.21 22.80
C LYS A 22 -0.48 10.70 24.00
N ASN A 23 -0.96 9.80 24.86
CA ASN A 23 -1.83 10.10 26.01
C ASN A 23 -3.00 11.03 25.63
N LEU A 24 -3.68 10.73 24.52
CA LEU A 24 -4.73 11.60 23.98
C LEU A 24 -6.02 11.43 24.76
N TYR A 25 -6.55 12.53 25.29
CA TYR A 25 -7.86 12.54 25.92
C TYR A 25 -8.89 12.93 24.88
N LEU A 26 -9.60 11.96 24.31
CA LEU A 26 -10.59 12.20 23.25
C LEU A 26 -11.77 13.09 23.69
N THR A 27 -11.90 13.43 24.97
CA THR A 27 -12.82 14.44 25.48
C THR A 27 -12.38 15.88 25.17
N ASN A 28 -11.09 16.10 24.92
CA ASN A 28 -10.52 17.39 24.53
C ASN A 28 -10.52 17.54 23.00
N ASN A 29 -11.05 18.67 22.50
CA ASN A 29 -11.10 18.98 21.07
C ASN A 29 -9.71 19.01 20.40
N GLN A 30 -8.67 19.48 21.10
CA GLN A 30 -7.32 19.54 20.55
C GLN A 30 -6.71 18.14 20.35
N ASP A 31 -6.98 17.24 21.29
CA ASP A 31 -6.51 15.87 21.26
C ASP A 31 -7.26 15.05 20.20
N GLN A 32 -8.53 15.36 19.96
CA GLN A 32 -9.29 14.79 18.85
C GLN A 32 -8.71 15.17 17.48
N ILE A 33 -8.33 16.44 17.29
CA ILE A 33 -7.68 16.90 16.05
C ILE A 33 -6.34 16.17 15.86
N THR A 34 -5.55 16.07 16.94
CA THR A 34 -4.27 15.36 16.94
C THR A 34 -4.46 13.89 16.56
N PHE A 35 -5.38 13.21 17.23
CA PHE A 35 -5.74 11.82 16.93
C PHE A 35 -6.14 11.64 15.46
N LYS A 36 -7.02 12.50 14.95
CA LYS A 36 -7.51 12.40 13.56
C LYS A 36 -6.36 12.53 12.56
N ASN A 37 -5.45 13.48 12.77
CA ASN A 37 -4.31 13.70 11.89
C ASN A 37 -3.36 12.49 11.93
N ASP A 38 -3.01 12.02 13.12
CA ASP A 38 -2.10 10.90 13.30
C ASP A 38 -2.67 9.58 12.79
N TYR A 39 -3.95 9.32 13.06
CA TYR A 39 -4.63 8.13 12.59
C TYR A 39 -4.74 8.13 11.06
N THR A 40 -5.10 9.26 10.45
CA THR A 40 -5.16 9.39 8.98
C THR A 40 -3.79 9.22 8.34
N PHE A 41 -2.74 9.77 8.95
CA PHE A 41 -1.36 9.59 8.51
C PHE A 41 -0.94 8.12 8.58
N TRP A 42 -1.23 7.44 9.69
CA TRP A 42 -0.93 6.02 9.88
C TRP A 42 -1.61 5.15 8.82
N ILE A 43 -2.91 5.35 8.56
CA ILE A 43 -3.65 4.61 7.52
C ILE A 43 -3.04 4.85 6.12
N THR A 44 -2.70 6.11 5.82
CA THR A 44 -2.12 6.47 4.51
C THR A 44 -0.76 5.80 4.32
N HIS A 45 0.08 5.81 5.36
CA HIS A 45 1.36 5.13 5.32
C HIS A 45 1.21 3.61 5.20
N LEU A 46 0.25 3.01 5.91
CA LEU A 46 -0.07 1.59 5.81
C LEU A 46 -0.48 1.21 4.38
N SER A 47 -1.38 1.97 3.76
CA SER A 47 -1.83 1.70 2.39
C SER A 47 -0.70 1.82 1.36
N THR A 48 0.18 2.80 1.54
CA THR A 48 1.34 3.03 0.66
C THR A 48 2.35 1.88 0.81
N ALA A 49 2.63 1.44 2.04
CA ALA A 49 3.53 0.34 2.31
C ALA A 49 3.00 -0.98 1.74
N VAL A 50 1.71 -1.29 1.96
CA VAL A 50 1.06 -2.50 1.44
C VAL A 50 1.08 -2.51 -0.09
N THR A 51 0.77 -1.38 -0.73
CA THR A 51 0.75 -1.28 -2.20
C THR A 51 2.15 -1.47 -2.79
N LYS A 52 3.18 -0.85 -2.20
CA LYS A 52 4.57 -1.04 -2.62
C LYS A 52 5.00 -2.52 -2.51
N SER A 53 4.73 -3.15 -1.36
CA SER A 53 5.06 -4.56 -1.17
C SER A 53 4.33 -5.47 -2.14
N TYR A 54 3.06 -5.19 -2.46
CA TYR A 54 2.30 -5.97 -3.44
C TYR A 54 2.86 -5.82 -4.86
N VAL A 55 3.20 -4.61 -5.28
CA VAL A 55 3.84 -4.38 -6.59
C VAL A 55 5.18 -5.10 -6.69
N THR A 56 6.00 -5.08 -5.63
CA THR A 56 7.27 -5.82 -5.62
C THR A 56 7.06 -7.33 -5.64
N LEU A 57 6.07 -7.85 -4.90
CA LEU A 57 5.76 -9.29 -4.90
C LEU A 57 5.23 -9.75 -6.26
N VAL A 58 4.26 -9.04 -6.83
CA VAL A 58 3.70 -9.37 -8.14
C VAL A 58 4.74 -9.15 -9.25
N GLY A 59 5.54 -8.10 -9.18
CA GLY A 59 6.64 -7.86 -10.12
C GLY A 59 7.75 -8.92 -10.06
N ASN A 60 8.02 -9.50 -8.89
CA ASN A 60 8.95 -10.62 -8.75
C ASN A 60 8.33 -11.96 -9.19
N VAL A 61 7.03 -12.16 -8.98
CA VAL A 61 6.33 -13.40 -9.39
C VAL A 61 6.06 -13.40 -10.90
N VAL A 62 5.75 -12.23 -11.48
CA VAL A 62 5.72 -12.01 -12.92
C VAL A 62 7.14 -11.69 -13.38
N LYS A 63 8.04 -12.67 -13.30
CA LYS A 63 9.32 -12.62 -14.01
C LYS A 63 9.00 -12.41 -15.50
N LEU A 64 9.13 -11.18 -16.00
CA LEU A 64 9.04 -10.84 -17.43
C LEU A 64 10.14 -11.51 -18.28
N GLU A 65 10.91 -12.42 -17.70
CA GLU A 65 11.88 -13.30 -18.36
C GLU A 65 11.23 -14.17 -19.45
N TRP A 66 9.91 -14.41 -19.40
CA TRP A 66 9.18 -15.14 -20.43
C TRP A 66 8.81 -14.29 -21.66
N LEU A 67 8.90 -12.95 -21.61
CA LEU A 67 8.63 -12.13 -22.79
C LEU A 67 9.74 -12.37 -23.82
N PRO A 68 9.43 -12.91 -25.01
CA PRO A 68 10.43 -13.09 -26.06
C PRO A 68 10.99 -11.72 -26.43
N LYS A 69 12.31 -11.52 -26.27
CA LYS A 69 12.99 -10.28 -26.67
C LYS A 69 12.96 -10.06 -28.19
N ASP A 70 12.59 -11.10 -28.93
CA ASP A 70 12.81 -11.21 -30.36
C ASP A 70 11.66 -10.62 -31.22
N GLU A 71 10.48 -10.33 -30.63
CA GLU A 71 9.36 -9.75 -31.39
C GLU A 71 9.51 -8.24 -31.64
N ILE A 72 10.37 -7.53 -30.91
CA ILE A 72 10.51 -6.07 -31.06
C ILE A 72 11.57 -5.69 -32.11
N LEU A 73 12.52 -6.57 -32.43
CA LEU A 73 13.58 -6.30 -33.43
C LEU A 73 13.23 -6.74 -34.87
N GLY A 74 12.19 -7.57 -35.04
CA GLY A 74 11.74 -8.04 -36.36
C GLY A 74 10.95 -7.02 -37.18
N ASN A 75 10.27 -6.07 -36.52
CA ASN A 75 9.36 -5.14 -37.22
C ASN A 75 10.00 -3.78 -37.59
N VAL A 76 11.16 -3.45 -37.03
CA VAL A 76 11.90 -2.20 -37.35
C VAL A 76 12.88 -2.37 -38.52
N THR A 77 13.26 -3.61 -38.84
CA THR A 77 14.18 -3.91 -39.96
C THR A 77 13.46 -4.27 -41.27
N ALA A 78 12.18 -4.66 -41.22
CA ALA A 78 11.40 -4.98 -42.42
C ALA A 78 10.82 -3.75 -43.15
N THR A 79 10.79 -2.57 -42.52
CA THR A 79 10.27 -1.33 -43.15
C THR A 79 11.36 -0.46 -43.78
N LYS A 80 12.62 -0.93 -43.81
CA LYS A 80 13.75 -0.27 -44.51
C LYS A 80 14.36 -1.15 -45.59
N LYS A 81 13.54 -1.93 -46.30
CA LYS A 81 13.95 -2.56 -47.57
C LYS A 81 12.76 -2.87 -48.46
N SER A 82 12.13 -1.83 -49.00
CA SER A 82 11.51 -1.85 -50.34
C SER A 82 11.44 -0.44 -50.89
#